data_AF-A0A0G3XCM9-F1
#
_entry.id   AF-A0A0G3XCM9-F1
#
_cell.length_a   1.000
_cell.length_b   1.000
_cell.length_c   1.000
_cell.angle_alpha   90.00
_cell.angle_beta   90.00
_cell.angle_gamma   90.00
#
_symmetry.space_group_name_H-M   'P 1'
#
loop_
_entity.id
_entity.type
_entity.pdbx_description
1 polymer ?
#
loop_
_entity_poly.entity_id
_entity_poly.type
_entity_poly.pdbx_seq_one_letter_code
_entity_poly.pdbx_strand_id
1 'polypeptide(L)'
;MAEVPDHLVPSDGFTNSTVRYAGFDAIPGESGASHRFEFVDGDGRVIGTYRIETKPTSDGTIDAMVAGAHRQMTNVLRQWLFVTDKVRAHYEK
;
A
#
# COMPACT_ATOMS: atom_id res chain seq x y z
N MET A 1 -20.39 -4.47 -3.18
CA MET A 1 -19.05 -4.62 -2.57
C MET A 1 -18.55 -6.01 -2.92
N ALA A 2 -17.30 -6.16 -3.34
CA ALA A 2 -16.73 -7.50 -3.56
C ALA A 2 -16.61 -8.21 -2.20
N GLU A 3 -16.94 -9.50 -2.17
CA GLU A 3 -16.82 -10.32 -0.97
C GLU A 3 -15.33 -10.48 -0.61
N VAL A 4 -14.98 -10.13 0.64
CA VAL A 4 -13.60 -10.26 1.14
C VAL A 4 -13.48 -11.68 1.68
N PRO A 5 -12.52 -12.49 1.20
CA PRO A 5 -12.28 -13.83 1.72
C PRO A 5 -12.08 -13.83 3.25
N ASP A 6 -12.64 -14.82 3.96
CA ASP A 6 -12.59 -14.90 5.44
C ASP A 6 -11.19 -14.78 6.03
N HIS A 7 -10.18 -15.37 5.39
CA HIS A 7 -8.79 -15.31 5.85
C HIS A 7 -8.16 -13.92 5.73
N LEU A 8 -8.80 -13.00 5.01
CA LEU A 8 -8.40 -11.59 4.89
C LEU A 8 -9.21 -10.66 5.81
N VAL A 9 -10.24 -11.18 6.48
CA VAL A 9 -10.94 -10.45 7.54
C VAL A 9 -10.05 -10.47 8.78
N PRO A 10 -9.66 -9.30 9.32
CA PRO A 10 -8.87 -9.26 10.55
C PRO A 10 -9.61 -9.99 11.67
N SER A 11 -8.91 -10.87 12.39
CA SER A 11 -9.47 -11.44 13.63
C SER A 11 -9.68 -10.33 14.66
N ASP A 12 -10.69 -10.49 15.51
CA ASP A 12 -10.94 -9.57 16.61
C ASP A 12 -9.67 -9.36 17.45
N GLY A 13 -9.31 -8.10 17.69
CA GLY A 13 -8.11 -7.71 18.46
C GLY A 13 -6.86 -7.38 17.66
N PHE A 14 -6.86 -7.47 16.33
CA PHE A 14 -5.79 -6.90 15.50
C PHE A 14 -5.89 -5.37 15.38
N THR A 15 -4.75 -4.70 15.17
CA THR A 15 -4.64 -3.24 15.13
C THR A 15 -5.56 -2.61 14.09
N ASN A 16 -6.33 -1.59 14.48
CA ASN A 16 -7.15 -0.74 13.60
C ASN A 16 -6.29 0.20 12.75
N SER A 17 -5.30 -0.35 12.05
CA SER A 17 -4.36 0.42 11.24
C SER A 17 -4.96 0.67 9.86
N THR A 18 -4.83 1.89 9.38
CA THR A 18 -5.32 2.33 8.07
C THR A 18 -4.16 2.79 7.19
N VAL A 19 -4.32 2.68 5.87
CA VAL A 19 -3.37 3.24 4.90
C VAL A 19 -3.96 4.54 4.36
N ARG A 20 -3.20 5.62 4.42
CA ARG A 20 -3.56 6.90 3.78
C ARG A 20 -2.51 7.36 2.80
N TYR A 21 -2.96 8.08 1.78
CA TYR A 21 -2.06 8.80 0.89
C TYR A 21 -1.58 10.09 1.57
N ALA A 22 -0.26 10.24 1.74
CA ALA A 22 0.34 11.36 2.46
C ALA A 22 0.89 12.46 1.53
N GLY A 23 1.11 12.15 0.25
CA GLY A 23 1.55 13.11 -0.75
C GLY A 23 2.57 12.54 -1.73
N PHE A 24 3.19 13.40 -2.53
CA PHE A 24 4.25 13.02 -3.45
C PHE A 24 5.35 14.07 -3.49
N ASP A 25 6.54 13.63 -3.89
CA ASP A 25 7.67 14.49 -4.23
C ASP A 25 8.05 14.24 -5.69
N ALA A 26 8.31 15.30 -6.45
CA ALA A 26 8.96 15.16 -7.75
C ALA A 26 10.41 14.69 -7.53
N ILE A 27 10.88 13.74 -8.35
CA ILE A 27 12.25 13.23 -8.26
C ILE A 27 13.16 14.14 -9.10
N PRO A 28 14.12 14.86 -8.49
CA PRO A 28 14.98 15.77 -9.24
C PRO A 28 15.82 15.03 -10.28
N GLY A 29 15.81 15.52 -11.52
CA GLY A 29 16.60 14.93 -12.61
C GLY A 29 15.96 13.71 -13.28
N GLU A 30 14.82 13.23 -12.79
CA GLU A 30 14.05 12.15 -13.40
C GLU A 30 12.65 12.62 -13.78
N SER A 31 12.10 12.03 -14.85
CA SER A 31 10.67 12.17 -15.10
C SER A 31 9.95 11.19 -14.20
N GLY A 32 9.20 11.68 -13.20
CA GLY A 32 8.45 10.84 -12.26
C GLY A 32 8.15 11.52 -10.93
N ALA A 33 7.53 10.75 -10.02
CA ALA A 33 7.26 11.17 -8.66
C ALA A 33 7.41 10.01 -7.67
N SER A 34 7.88 10.31 -6.47
CA SER A 34 7.87 9.42 -5.31
C SER A 34 6.61 9.70 -4.49
N HIS A 35 5.67 8.76 -4.49
CA HIS A 35 4.42 8.83 -3.75
C HIS A 35 4.56 8.20 -2.37
N ARG A 36 4.10 8.90 -1.32
CA ARG A 36 4.15 8.46 0.07
C ARG A 36 2.79 7.98 0.55
N PHE A 37 2.79 6.80 1.16
CA PHE A 37 1.67 6.23 1.87
C PHE A 37 2.05 6.03 3.33
N GLU A 38 1.16 6.39 4.24
CA GLU A 38 1.37 6.23 5.67
C GLU A 38 0.44 5.16 6.22
N PHE A 39 0.99 4.30 7.07
CA PHE A 39 0.24 3.41 7.93
C PHE A 39 0.00 4.15 9.24
N VAL A 40 -1.26 4.29 9.59
CA VAL A 40 -1.71 5.07 10.74
C VAL A 40 -2.49 4.14 11.66
N ASP A 41 -2.14 4.11 12.94
CA ASP A 41 -2.86 3.31 13.93
C ASP A 41 -4.24 3.91 14.28
N GLY A 42 -4.98 3.23 15.17
CA GLY A 42 -6.30 3.66 15.61
C GLY A 42 -6.31 5.00 16.37
N ASP A 43 -5.16 5.44 16.88
CA ASP A 43 -4.99 6.72 17.57
C ASP A 43 -4.55 7.86 16.62
N GLY A 44 -4.41 7.56 15.33
CA GLY A 44 -3.95 8.53 14.33
C GLY A 44 -2.43 8.69 14.25
N ARG A 45 -1.64 7.84 14.91
CA ARG A 45 -0.18 7.92 14.89
C ARG A 45 0.38 7.19 13.68
N VAL A 46 1.35 7.80 13.01
CA VAL A 46 2.06 7.17 11.90
C VAL A 46 3.00 6.09 12.46
N ILE A 47 2.73 4.85 12.10
CA ILE A 47 3.52 3.67 12.51
C ILE A 47 4.43 3.17 11.37
N GLY A 48 4.27 3.71 10.16
CA GLY A 48 5.15 3.41 9.04
C GLY A 48 4.86 4.28 7.83
N THR A 49 5.87 4.44 6.97
CA THR A 49 5.74 5.14 5.69
C THR A 49 6.31 4.27 4.58
N TYR A 50 5.58 4.17 3.49
CA TYR A 50 5.97 3.43 2.30
C TYR A 50 6.03 4.37 1.10
N ARG A 51 7.01 4.15 0.21
CA ARG A 51 7.23 4.97 -0.97
C ARG A 51 7.07 4.16 -2.24
N ILE A 52 6.39 4.74 -3.21
CA ILE A 52 6.17 4.15 -4.53
C ILE A 52 6.60 5.17 -5.56
N GLU A 53 7.56 4.78 -6.38
CA GLU A 53 8.01 5.58 -7.50
C GLU A 53 7.12 5.30 -8.71
N THR A 54 6.61 6.36 -9.33
CA THR A 54 5.84 6.28 -10.57
C THR A 54 6.55 7.04 -11.68
N LYS A 55 6.50 6.45 -12.87
CA LYS A 55 6.90 7.13 -14.10
C LYS A 55 5.73 7.98 -14.62
N PRO A 56 6.00 9.02 -15.42
CA PRO A 56 4.95 9.79 -16.07
C PRO A 56 4.12 8.87 -16.94
N THR A 57 2.81 9.04 -16.89
CA THR A 57 1.90 8.36 -17.82
C THR A 57 1.86 9.12 -19.15
N SER A 58 1.41 8.46 -20.22
CA SER A 58 1.20 9.08 -21.54
C SER A 58 0.31 10.34 -21.48
N ASP A 59 -0.57 10.37 -20.49
CA ASP A 59 -1.59 11.38 -20.30
C ASP A 59 -1.06 12.55 -19.46
N GLY A 60 0.13 12.38 -18.85
CA GLY A 60 0.90 13.42 -18.15
C GLY A 60 0.26 13.99 -16.88
N THR A 61 -0.90 13.48 -16.45
CA THR A 61 -1.61 14.02 -15.30
C THR A 61 -1.09 13.44 -13.98
N ILE A 62 -0.99 14.31 -12.97
CA ILE A 62 -0.65 13.92 -11.61
C ILE A 62 -1.67 12.90 -11.09
N ASP A 63 -2.96 13.07 -11.41
CA ASP A 63 -4.02 12.15 -10.99
C ASP A 63 -3.79 10.72 -11.51
N ALA A 64 -3.37 10.57 -12.77
CA ALA A 64 -3.05 9.25 -13.34
C ALA A 64 -1.84 8.61 -12.63
N MET A 65 -0.84 9.41 -12.27
CA MET A 65 0.32 8.94 -11.50
C MET A 65 -0.09 8.52 -10.08
N VAL A 66 -0.92 9.31 -9.40
CA VAL A 66 -1.46 8.98 -8.06
C VAL A 66 -2.29 7.70 -8.11
N ALA A 67 -3.17 7.54 -9.11
CA ALA A 67 -3.93 6.31 -9.31
C ALA A 67 -3.02 5.11 -9.58
N GLY A 68 -1.96 5.30 -10.38
CA GLY A 68 -0.91 4.31 -10.62
C GLY A 68 -0.21 3.89 -9.33
N ALA A 69 0.14 4.86 -8.47
CA ALA A 69 0.77 4.60 -7.17
C ALA A 69 -0.15 3.79 -6.25
N HIS A 70 -1.45 4.11 -6.19
CA HIS A 70 -2.42 3.33 -5.42
C HIS A 70 -2.51 1.88 -5.92
N ARG A 71 -2.54 1.69 -7.25
CA ARG A 71 -2.55 0.34 -7.84
C ARG A 71 -1.30 -0.46 -7.44
N GLN A 72 -0.12 0.18 -7.48
CA GLN A 72 1.12 -0.46 -7.04
C GLN A 72 1.09 -0.79 -5.54
N MET A 73 0.58 0.12 -4.70
CA MET A 73 0.44 -0.12 -3.25
C MET A 73 -0.44 -1.35 -2.97
N THR A 74 -1.60 -1.44 -3.64
CA THR A 74 -2.48 -2.61 -3.51
C THR A 74 -1.74 -3.90 -3.90
N ASN A 75 -0.92 -3.87 -4.95
CA ASN A 75 -0.15 -5.05 -5.37
C ASN A 75 0.92 -5.44 -4.34
N VAL A 76 1.62 -4.48 -3.73
CA VAL A 76 2.59 -4.74 -2.65
C VAL A 76 1.89 -5.40 -1.47
N LEU A 77 0.75 -4.87 -1.02
CA LEU A 77 -0.01 -5.44 0.09
C LEU A 77 -0.46 -6.88 -0.20
N ARG A 78 -0.91 -7.17 -1.43
CA ARG A 78 -1.25 -8.53 -1.86
C ARG A 78 -0.05 -9.47 -1.85
N GLN A 79 1.12 -9.02 -2.30
CA GLN A 79 2.35 -9.82 -2.28
C GLN A 79 2.77 -10.13 -0.85
N TRP A 80 2.68 -9.16 0.07
CA TRP A 80 2.99 -9.38 1.47
C TRP A 80 2.02 -10.36 2.14
N LEU A 81 0.72 -10.24 1.89
CA LEU A 81 -0.27 -11.23 2.36
C LEU A 81 0.08 -12.63 1.88
N PHE A 82 0.34 -12.79 0.58
CA PHE A 82 0.73 -14.07 0.01
C PHE A 82 2.01 -14.66 0.63
N VAL A 83 3.01 -13.83 0.90
CA VAL A 83 4.25 -14.27 1.58
C VAL A 83 3.96 -14.70 3.01
N THR A 84 3.17 -13.93 3.76
CA THR A 84 2.77 -14.26 5.14
C THR A 84 2.02 -15.59 5.19
N ASP A 85 1.08 -15.83 4.28
CA ASP A 85 0.34 -17.09 4.19
C ASP A 85 1.26 -18.28 3.91
N LYS A 86 2.20 -18.11 2.98
CA LYS A 86 3.22 -19.14 2.69
C LYS A 86 4.08 -19.47 3.90
N VAL A 87 4.50 -18.45 4.64
CA VAL A 87 5.32 -18.62 5.85
C VAL A 87 4.52 -19.28 6.97
N ARG A 88 3.26 -18.89 7.19
CA ARG A 88 2.36 -19.56 8.15
C ARG A 88 2.20 -21.04 7.84
N ALA A 89 1.91 -21.38 6.58
CA ALA A 89 1.77 -22.77 6.14
C ALA A 89 3.07 -23.59 6.26
N HIS A 90 4.22 -22.96 6.45
CA HIS A 90 5.47 -23.65 6.76
C HIS A 90 5.54 -24.08 8.25
N TYR A 91 5.00 -23.26 9.16
CA TYR A 91 5.02 -23.53 10.61
C TYR A 91 3.89 -24.45 11.09
N GLU A 92 2.78 -24.52 10.35
CA GLU A 92 1.63 -25.40 10.67
C GLU A 92 1.82 -26.86 10.22
N LYS A 93 3.03 -27.22 9.76
CA LYS A 93 3.43 -28.59 9.41
C LYS A 93 4.00 -29.32 10.62
#